data_AF-A0A357BPZ8-F1
#
_entry.id   AF-A0A357BPZ8-F1
#
_cell.length_a   1.000
_cell.length_b   1.000
_cell.length_c   1.000
_cell.angle_alpha   90.00
_cell.angle_beta   90.00
_cell.angle_gamma   90.00
#
_symmetry.space_group_name_H-M   'P 1'
#
loop_
_entity.id
_entity.type
_entity.pdbx_description
1 polymer ?
#
loop_
_entity_poly.entity_id
_entity_poly.type
_entity_poly.pdbx_seq_one_letter_code
_entity_poly.pdbx_strand_id
1 'polypeptide(L)'
;MSENNGNTLLAFIVGGIIGAGLALLYAPSSGEETRRRLREQVDQARDRVQQGYESAVDTVEEGMGKVTEIIEERKGEVVTAYQAGKEAYQREKGKHIKETA
;
A
#
# COMPACT_ATOMS: atom_id res chain seq x y z
N MET A 1 -15.22 -15.28 13.03
CA MET A 1 -14.60 -14.15 12.31
C MET A 1 -13.28 -14.61 11.65
N SER A 2 -13.29 -15.56 10.71
CA SER A 2 -12.03 -16.18 10.22
C SER A 2 -11.78 -16.10 8.71
N GLU A 3 -12.70 -15.54 7.91
CA GLU A 3 -12.53 -15.50 6.44
C GLU A 3 -11.90 -14.19 5.92
N ASN A 4 -11.80 -13.14 6.75
CA ASN A 4 -11.32 -11.83 6.29
C ASN A 4 -9.81 -11.61 6.47
N ASN A 5 -9.16 -12.34 7.37
CA ASN A 5 -7.74 -12.11 7.71
C ASN A 5 -6.81 -12.48 6.54
N GLY A 6 -7.15 -13.53 5.79
CA GLY A 6 -6.38 -13.92 4.60
C GLY A 6 -6.46 -12.88 3.48
N ASN A 7 -7.64 -12.28 3.28
CA ASN A 7 -7.84 -11.25 2.26
C ASN A 7 -7.12 -9.94 2.61
N THR A 8 -7.12 -9.55 3.89
CA THR A 8 -6.37 -8.38 4.35
C THR A 8 -4.86 -8.57 4.23
N LEU A 9 -4.34 -9.76 4.57
CA LEU A 9 -2.91 -10.06 4.41
C LEU A 9 -2.50 -10.06 2.94
N LEU A 10 -3.33 -10.64 2.05
CA LEU A 10 -3.12 -10.58 0.61
C LEU A 10 -3.11 -9.14 0.09
N ALA A 11 -4.06 -8.31 0.51
CA ALA A 11 -4.12 -6.90 0.15
C ALA A 11 -2.86 -6.15 0.62
N PHE A 12 -2.35 -6.45 1.83
CA PHE A 12 -1.12 -5.87 2.34
C PHE A 12 0.11 -6.29 1.52
N ILE A 13 0.23 -7.57 1.16
CA ILE A 13 1.35 -8.06 0.33
C ILE A 13 1.33 -7.41 -1.06
N VAL A 14 0.16 -7.36 -1.70
CA VAL A 14 -0.01 -6.72 -3.01
C VAL A 14 0.31 -5.22 -2.92
N GLY A 15 -0.23 -4.54 -1.90
CA GLY A 15 0.08 -3.14 -1.62
C GLY A 15 1.56 -2.90 -1.37
N GLY A 16 2.22 -3.80 -0.64
CA GLY A 16 3.64 -3.76 -0.34
C GLY A 16 4.52 -3.91 -1.59
N ILE A 17 4.16 -4.84 -2.50
CA ILE A 17 4.88 -4.99 -3.78
C ILE A 17 4.75 -3.73 -4.63
N ILE A 18 3.54 -3.19 -4.77
CA ILE A 18 3.30 -1.98 -5.56
C ILE A 18 4.03 -0.79 -4.92
N GLY A 19 3.92 -0.62 -3.61
CA GLY A 19 4.58 0.44 -2.86
C GLY A 19 6.11 0.35 -2.98
N ALA A 20 6.68 -0.84 -2.84
CA ALA A 20 8.12 -1.07 -3.03
C ALA A 20 8.55 -0.81 -4.48
N GLY A 21 7.74 -1.20 -5.46
CA GLY A 21 7.99 -0.91 -6.88
C GLY A 21 8.04 0.60 -7.15
N LEU A 22 7.07 1.36 -6.62
CA LEU A 22 7.05 2.82 -6.72
C LEU A 22 8.21 3.47 -5.96
N ALA A 23 8.54 2.97 -4.77
CA ALA A 23 9.67 3.47 -3.99
C ALA A 23 11.00 3.26 -4.72
N LEU A 24 11.20 2.09 -5.34
CA LEU A 24 12.38 1.80 -6.15
C LEU A 24 12.42 2.64 -7.44
N LEU A 25 11.25 2.91 -8.05
CA LEU A 25 11.16 3.76 -9.24
C LEU A 25 11.50 5.22 -8.91
N TYR A 26 11.08 5.70 -7.75
CA TYR A 26 11.33 7.07 -7.31
C TYR A 26 12.75 7.26 -6.75
N ALA A 27 13.27 6.27 -6.01
CA ALA A 27 14.57 6.30 -5.37
C ALA A 27 15.43 5.09 -5.76
N PRO A 28 15.99 5.07 -6.99
CA PRO A 28 16.82 3.96 -7.44
C PRO A 28 18.17 3.95 -6.70
N SER A 29 18.57 2.79 -6.20
CA SER A 29 19.89 2.54 -5.61
C SER A 29 20.70 1.58 -6.50
N SER A 30 22.03 1.67 -6.47
CA SER A 30 22.88 0.74 -7.22
C SER A 30 22.81 -0.68 -6.60
N GLY A 31 22.90 -1.72 -7.42
CA GLY A 31 22.72 -3.11 -6.95
C GLY A 31 23.75 -3.56 -5.90
N GLU A 32 24.97 -3.04 -5.97
CA GLU A 32 26.03 -3.32 -4.99
C GLU A 32 25.71 -2.69 -3.62
N GLU A 33 25.25 -1.43 -3.64
CA GLU A 33 24.81 -0.69 -2.46
C GLU A 33 23.57 -1.36 -1.82
N THR A 34 22.58 -1.74 -2.63
CA THR A 34 21.37 -2.44 -2.15
C THR A 34 21.72 -3.76 -1.49
N ARG A 35 22.64 -4.55 -2.06
CA ARG A 35 23.03 -5.84 -1.48
C ARG A 35 23.78 -5.67 -0.17
N ARG A 36 24.64 -4.65 -0.06
CA ARG A 36 25.34 -4.32 1.19
C ARG A 36 24.36 -3.84 2.26
N ARG A 37 23.51 -2.87 1.94
CA ARG A 37 22.49 -2.32 2.85
C ARG A 37 21.50 -3.38 3.30
N LEU A 38 21.10 -4.29 2.41
CA LEU A 38 20.17 -5.37 2.77
C LEU A 38 20.78 -6.30 3.81
N ARG A 39 22.06 -6.69 3.68
CA ARG A 39 22.73 -7.52 4.68
C ARG A 39 22.79 -6.82 6.04
N GLU A 40 23.27 -5.58 6.05
CA GLU A 40 23.36 -4.78 7.29
C GLU A 40 21.99 -4.56 7.95
N GLN A 41 20.94 -4.31 7.15
CA GLN A 41 19.59 -4.12 7.66
C GLN A 41 18.93 -5.43 8.10
N VAL A 42 19.19 -6.56 7.45
CA VAL A 42 18.65 -7.86 7.86
C VAL A 42 19.21 -8.27 9.21
N ASP A 43 20.52 -8.12 9.42
CA ASP A 43 21.15 -8.43 10.70
C ASP A 43 20.60 -7.53 11.81
N GLN A 44 20.51 -6.21 11.57
CA GLN A 44 19.92 -5.27 12.54
C GLN A 44 18.43 -5.47 12.78
N ALA A 45 17.66 -5.83 11.74
CA ALA A 45 16.24 -6.07 11.86
C ALA A 45 15.97 -7.30 12.72
N ARG A 46 16.77 -8.36 12.59
CA ARG A 46 16.65 -9.56 13.43
C ARG A 46 16.79 -9.23 14.91
N ASP A 47 17.81 -8.45 15.26
CA ASP A 47 18.06 -8.06 16.65
C ASP A 47 16.97 -7.10 17.18
N ARG A 48 16.51 -6.14 16.36
CA ARG A 48 15.44 -5.21 16.72
C ARG A 48 14.08 -5.88 16.83
N VAL A 49 13.77 -6.85 15.98
CA VAL A 49 12.53 -7.63 16.07
C VAL A 49 12.51 -8.42 17.37
N GLN A 50 13.66 -8.95 17.82
CA GLN A 50 13.73 -9.72 19.05
C GLN A 50 13.60 -8.85 20.31
N GLN A 51 14.12 -7.62 20.32
CA GLN A 51 14.10 -6.74 21.50
C GLN A 51 12.96 -5.71 21.50
N GLY A 52 12.44 -5.33 20.33
CA GLY A 52 11.56 -4.19 20.16
C GLY A 52 10.13 -4.53 19.77
N TYR A 53 9.77 -5.82 19.68
CA TYR A 53 8.43 -6.23 19.22
C TYR A 53 7.31 -5.63 20.07
N GLU A 54 7.44 -5.66 21.40
CA GLU A 54 6.42 -5.10 22.30
C GLU A 54 6.24 -3.58 22.11
N SER A 55 7.33 -2.80 22.18
CA SER A 55 7.24 -1.34 22.03
C SER A 55 6.87 -0.89 20.61
N ALA A 56 7.21 -1.69 19.60
CA ALA A 56 6.83 -1.43 18.22
C ALA A 56 5.33 -1.63 17.99
N VAL A 57 4.72 -2.65 18.61
CA VAL A 57 3.28 -2.91 18.48
C VAL A 57 2.47 -1.74 19.04
N ASP A 58 2.80 -1.24 20.24
CA ASP A 58 2.06 -0.12 20.85
C ASP A 58 2.13 1.15 19.99
N THR A 59 3.31 1.48 19.47
CA THR A 59 3.50 2.67 18.61
C THR A 59 2.76 2.52 17.27
N VAL A 60 2.72 1.30 16.74
CA VAL A 60 2.03 1.00 15.48
C VAL A 60 0.52 1.09 15.66
N GLU A 61 -0.03 0.60 16.79
CA GLU A 61 -1.46 0.70 17.08
C GLU A 61 -1.92 2.16 17.20
N GLU A 62 -1.20 2.99 17.94
CA GLU A 62 -1.50 4.44 18.03
C GLU A 62 -1.43 5.15 16.66
N GLY A 63 -0.43 4.79 15.86
CA GLY A 63 -0.28 5.31 14.49
C GLY A 63 -1.39 4.85 13.56
N MET A 64 -1.80 3.58 13.67
CA MET A 64 -2.90 3.00 12.88
C MET A 64 -4.23 3.69 13.16
N GLY A 65 -4.49 4.08 14.42
CA GLY A 65 -5.70 4.84 14.78
C GLY A 65 -5.81 6.15 13.99
N LYS A 66 -4.75 6.96 13.99
CA LYS A 66 -4.70 8.24 13.25
C LYS A 66 -4.78 8.07 11.75
N VAL A 67 -4.12 7.04 11.20
CA VAL A 67 -4.19 6.73 9.77
C VAL A 67 -5.60 6.33 9.37
N THR A 68 -6.27 5.52 10.19
CA THR A 68 -7.65 5.09 9.93
C THR A 68 -8.61 6.27 9.96
N GLU A 69 -8.46 7.19 10.93
CA GLU A 69 -9.25 8.42 11.03
C GLU A 69 -9.10 9.30 9.78
N ILE A 70 -7.87 9.55 9.32
CA ILE A 70 -7.61 10.35 8.11
C ILE A 70 -8.17 9.65 6.86
N ILE A 71 -8.06 8.32 6.79
CA ILE A 71 -8.61 7.53 5.68
C ILE A 71 -10.14 7.61 5.68
N GLU A 72 -10.79 7.51 6.84
CA GLU A 72 -12.24 7.59 6.96
C GLU A 72 -12.77 8.97 6.57
N GLU A 73 -12.12 10.04 7.01
CA GLU A 73 -12.43 11.42 6.62
C GLU A 73 -12.32 11.61 5.10
N ARG A 74 -11.24 11.11 4.49
CA ARG A 74 -10.99 11.25 3.05
C ARG A 74 -11.70 10.20 2.19
N LYS A 75 -12.30 9.17 2.79
CA LYS A 75 -12.99 8.09 2.06
C LYS A 75 -14.11 8.64 1.19
N GLY A 76 -14.86 9.64 1.68
CA GLY A 76 -15.94 10.29 0.94
C GLY A 76 -15.47 10.96 -0.36
N GLU A 77 -14.34 11.68 -0.31
CA GLU A 77 -13.75 12.35 -1.47
C GLU A 77 -13.14 11.35 -2.47
N VAL A 78 -12.44 10.33 -1.97
CA VAL A 78 -11.82 9.29 -2.82
C VAL A 78 -12.89 8.46 -3.52
N VAL A 79 -13.97 8.10 -2.82
CA VAL A 79 -15.09 7.32 -3.41
C VAL A 79 -15.84 8.13 -4.46
N THR A 80 -16.06 9.43 -4.24
CA THR A 80 -16.74 10.29 -5.23
C THR A 80 -15.88 10.54 -6.47
N ALA A 81 -14.58 10.80 -6.30
CA ALA A 81 -13.63 10.90 -7.41
C ALA A 81 -13.54 9.60 -8.22
N TYR A 82 -13.55 8.44 -7.54
CA TYR A 82 -13.56 7.13 -8.19
C TYR A 82 -14.85 6.88 -8.99
N GLN A 83 -16.02 7.24 -8.44
CA GLN A 83 -17.30 7.11 -9.15
C GLN A 83 -17.36 8.02 -10.38
N ALA A 84 -16.95 9.29 -10.25
CA ALA A 84 -16.90 10.22 -11.37
C ALA A 84 -15.95 9.74 -12.47
N GLY A 85 -14.77 9.22 -12.10
CA GLY A 85 -13.82 8.63 -13.04
C GLY A 85 -14.37 7.38 -13.74
N LYS A 86 -15.03 6.48 -12.99
CA LYS A 86 -15.68 5.29 -13.55
C LYS A 86 -16.80 5.66 -14.52
N GLU A 87 -17.64 6.63 -14.19
CA GLU A 87 -18.72 7.11 -15.08
C GLU A 87 -18.21 7.82 -16.32
N ALA A 88 -17.15 8.62 -16.20
CA ALA A 88 -16.49 9.26 -17.34
C ALA A 88 -15.87 8.21 -18.28
N TYR A 89 -15.19 7.20 -17.72
CA TYR A 89 -14.61 6.10 -18.47
C TYR A 89 -15.69 5.27 -19.21
N GLN A 90 -16.83 5.00 -18.56
CA GLN A 90 -17.93 4.27 -19.20
C GLN A 90 -18.64 5.10 -20.29
N ARG A 91 -18.71 6.43 -20.14
CA ARG A 91 -19.19 7.33 -21.20
C ARG A 91 -18.27 7.34 -22.41
N GLU A 92 -16.95 7.27 -22.23
CA GLU A 92 -16.00 7.16 -23.34
C GLU A 92 -16.02 5.77 -24.00
N LYS A 93 -16.01 4.68 -23.21
CA LYS A 93 -16.16 3.33 -23.77
C LYS A 93 -17.48 3.16 -24.54
N GLY A 94 -18.58 3.73 -24.06
CA GLY A 94 -19.88 3.67 -24.73
C GLY A 94 -19.96 4.47 -26.05
N LYS A 95 -19.14 5.51 -26.22
CA LYS A 95 -19.06 6.27 -27.49
C LYS A 95 -18.25 5.53 -28.55
N HIS A 96 -17.13 4.91 -28.17
CA HIS A 96 -16.30 4.13 -29.12
C HIS A 96 -17.01 2.90 -29.69
N ILE A 97 -17.97 2.29 -28.97
CA ILE A 97 -18.74 1.15 -29.47
C ILE A 97 -19.81 1.58 -30.49
N LYS A 98 -20.33 2.81 -30.41
CA LYS A 98 -21.34 3.33 -31.35
C LYS A 98 -20.78 3.89 -32.66
N GLU A 99 -19.48 4.19 -32.71
CA GLU A 99 -18.81 4.67 -33.92
C GLU A 99 -18.25 3.52 -34.78
N THR A 100 -18.26 2.29 -34.26
CA THR A 100 -17.76 1.09 -34.96
C THR A 100 -18.90 0.15 -35.40
N ALA A 101 -20.18 0.55 -35.27
CA ALA A 101 -21.36 -0.23 -35.65
C ALA A 101 -22.18 0.45 -36.75
#